data_AF-A0A7J9XZ53-F1
#
_entry.id   AF-A0A7J9XZ53-F1
#
_cell.length_a   1.000
_cell.length_b   1.000
_cell.length_c   1.000
_cell.angle_alpha   90.00
_cell.angle_beta   90.00
_cell.angle_gamma   90.00
#
_symmetry.space_group_name_H-M   'P 1'
#
loop_
_entity.id
_entity.type
_entity.pdbx_description
1 polymer ?
#
loop_
_entity_poly.entity_id
_entity_poly.type
_entity_poly.pdbx_seq_one_letter_code
_entity_poly.pdbx_strand_id
1 'polypeptide(L)'
;MDEAHSSQTGESARDLKVVLAQKTEEQQLDAAEVEDAGFAPEPVNPAEEALAKAAAARVKQPNLSFFAFTATPKGRTLELFGRLDPDTKRHEPFHLYPMRQAIEEGFILDVLKTYVTYETYWNIGKAIEDDPAYDSSKAKAAITRFVSLHEHNLAQKAEVIVEHFRNSVAHRIGGKAKAMVVTASRLHAVRYKQALEKYIKEHGYD
;
A
#
# COMPACT_ATOMS: atom_id res chain seq x y z
N MET A 1 -10.91 -5.08 -15.40
CA MET A 1 -10.81 -5.72 -14.07
C MET A 1 -9.41 -5.38 -13.57
N ASP A 2 -9.30 -4.55 -12.53
CA ASP A 2 -8.02 -4.04 -12.06
C ASP A 2 -7.95 -4.09 -10.52
N GLU A 3 -6.78 -4.40 -9.98
CA GLU A 3 -6.54 -4.44 -8.54
C GLU A 3 -6.27 -3.01 -8.04
N ALA A 4 -7.03 -2.55 -7.04
CA ALA A 4 -6.91 -1.17 -6.58
C ALA A 4 -5.63 -0.94 -5.76
N HIS A 5 -4.54 -0.61 -6.46
CA HIS A 5 -3.28 -0.13 -5.88
C HIS A 5 -3.16 1.38 -5.99
N SER A 6 -2.51 2.02 -5.02
CA SER A 6 -2.32 3.48 -4.99
C SER A 6 -1.58 4.02 -6.23
N SER A 7 -0.77 3.19 -6.88
CA SER A 7 -0.06 3.53 -8.12
C SER A 7 -0.95 3.56 -9.38
N GLN A 8 -2.14 2.93 -9.36
CA GLN A 8 -3.00 2.78 -10.55
C GLN A 8 -4.09 3.84 -10.69
N THR A 9 -4.31 4.67 -9.67
CA THR A 9 -5.31 5.75 -9.68
C THR A 9 -4.89 7.01 -10.46
N GLY A 10 -3.73 7.01 -11.10
CA GLY A 10 -3.02 8.21 -11.55
C GLY A 10 -3.43 8.73 -12.93
N GLU A 11 -3.10 7.99 -14.00
CA GLU A 11 -3.09 8.52 -15.37
C GLU A 11 -3.70 7.55 -16.40
N SER A 12 -3.25 6.30 -16.48
CA SER A 12 -3.75 5.31 -17.46
C SER A 12 -5.27 5.09 -17.41
N ALA A 13 -5.83 4.95 -16.21
CA ALA A 13 -7.26 4.81 -16.00
C ALA A 13 -8.05 6.09 -16.35
N ARG A 14 -7.41 7.26 -16.30
CA ARG A 14 -8.02 8.54 -16.71
C ARG A 14 -8.03 8.65 -18.23
N ASP A 15 -6.93 8.32 -18.89
CA ASP A 15 -6.83 8.37 -20.35
C ASP A 15 -7.82 7.40 -21.00
N LEU A 16 -7.99 6.20 -20.43
CA LEU A 16 -9.02 5.25 -20.86
C LEU A 16 -10.44 5.84 -20.73
N LYS A 17 -10.76 6.53 -19.64
CA LYS A 17 -12.06 7.19 -19.47
C LYS A 17 -12.27 8.31 -20.48
N VAL A 18 -11.23 9.08 -20.81
CA VAL A 18 -11.28 10.17 -21.79
C VAL A 18 -11.51 9.62 -23.20
N VAL A 19 -10.86 8.52 -23.58
CA VAL A 19 -11.05 7.89 -24.90
C VAL A 19 -12.45 7.28 -25.03
N LEU A 20 -12.94 6.64 -23.96
CA LEU A 20 -14.26 6.00 -23.95
C LEU A 20 -15.42 6.99 -23.71
N ALA A 21 -15.10 8.23 -23.33
CA ALA A 21 -16.02 9.37 -23.29
C ALA A 21 -16.41 9.81 -24.72
N GLN A 22 -17.07 8.95 -25.48
CA GLN A 22 -17.72 9.40 -26.71
C GLN A 22 -18.94 10.25 -26.35
N LYS A 23 -19.11 11.38 -27.04
CA LYS A 23 -20.28 12.26 -26.92
C LYS A 23 -21.54 11.42 -27.13
N THR A 24 -22.52 11.54 -26.23
CA THR A 24 -23.84 10.93 -26.43
C THR A 24 -24.46 11.42 -27.74
N GLU A 25 -25.31 10.62 -28.38
CA GLU A 25 -26.00 11.01 -29.63
C GLU A 25 -26.69 12.38 -29.49
N GLU A 26 -27.30 12.66 -28.33
CA GLU A 26 -27.89 13.96 -27.99
C GLU A 26 -26.90 15.13 -28.07
N GLN A 27 -25.66 14.95 -27.58
CA GLN A 27 -24.62 15.99 -27.63
C GLN A 27 -24.00 16.17 -29.03
N GLN A 28 -24.14 15.18 -29.90
CA GLN A 28 -23.72 15.28 -31.30
C GLN A 28 -24.78 16.01 -32.14
N LEU A 29 -26.07 15.77 -31.83
CA LEU A 29 -27.20 16.45 -32.46
C LEU A 29 -27.25 17.94 -32.06
N ASP A 30 -27.09 18.27 -30.77
CA ASP A 30 -27.03 19.66 -30.29
C ASP A 30 -25.84 20.42 -30.90
N ALA A 31 -24.68 19.77 -31.06
CA ALA A 31 -23.51 20.39 -31.68
C ALA A 31 -23.69 20.63 -33.19
N ALA A 32 -24.38 19.72 -33.87
CA ALA A 32 -24.72 19.87 -35.29
C ALA A 32 -25.77 20.97 -35.53
N GLU A 33 -26.77 21.12 -34.64
CA GLU A 33 -27.74 22.21 -34.71
C GLU A 33 -27.11 23.59 -34.44
N VAL A 34 -26.12 23.66 -33.54
CA VAL A 34 -25.39 24.92 -33.25
C VAL A 34 -24.45 25.31 -34.41
N GLU A 35 -23.85 24.34 -35.11
CA GLU A 35 -23.08 24.59 -36.34
C GLU A 35 -23.98 25.07 -37.51
N ASP A 36 -25.16 24.45 -37.69
CA ASP A 36 -26.09 24.79 -38.77
C ASP A 36 -26.80 26.14 -38.53
N ALA A 37 -26.95 26.56 -37.27
CA ALA A 37 -27.50 27.86 -36.88
C ALA A 37 -26.53 29.05 -37.02
N GLY A 38 -25.28 28.84 -37.47
CA GLY A 38 -24.32 29.91 -37.75
C GLY A 38 -23.86 30.71 -36.52
N PHE A 39 -24.08 30.22 -35.31
CA PHE A 39 -23.53 30.81 -34.09
C PHE A 39 -22.06 30.44 -33.98
N ALA A 40 -21.16 31.37 -34.28
CA ALA A 40 -19.76 31.23 -33.90
C ALA A 40 -19.69 31.31 -32.36
N PRO A 41 -19.35 30.22 -31.63
CA PRO A 41 -19.16 30.33 -30.19
C PRO A 41 -18.03 31.33 -29.92
N GLU A 42 -18.16 32.12 -28.84
CA GLU A 42 -17.04 32.93 -28.37
C GLU A 42 -15.80 32.04 -28.18
N PRO A 43 -14.57 32.55 -28.43
CA PRO A 43 -13.36 31.75 -28.31
C PRO A 43 -13.19 31.29 -26.86
N VAL A 44 -13.63 30.05 -26.60
CA VAL A 44 -13.49 29.40 -25.31
C VAL A 44 -12.00 29.22 -25.06
N ASN A 45 -11.53 29.61 -23.87
CA ASN A 45 -10.13 29.43 -23.51
C ASN A 45 -9.78 27.92 -23.61
N PRO A 46 -8.76 27.52 -24.40
CA PRO A 46 -8.40 26.12 -24.57
C PRO A 46 -8.11 25.38 -23.25
N ALA A 47 -7.67 26.12 -22.21
CA ALA A 47 -7.45 25.57 -20.88
C ALA A 47 -8.77 25.24 -20.15
N GLU A 48 -9.81 26.03 -20.35
CA GLU A 48 -11.13 25.81 -19.76
C GLU A 48 -11.85 24.65 -20.45
N GLU A 49 -11.72 24.53 -21.77
CA GLU A 49 -12.25 23.40 -22.53
C GLU A 49 -11.56 22.08 -22.13
N ALA A 50 -10.24 22.08 -21.98
CA ALA A 50 -9.48 20.93 -21.49
C ALA A 50 -9.90 20.53 -20.07
N LEU A 51 -10.14 21.51 -19.19
CA LEU A 51 -10.61 21.28 -17.83
C LEU A 51 -12.04 20.71 -17.80
N ALA A 52 -12.95 21.25 -18.62
CA ALA A 52 -14.32 20.77 -18.74
C ALA A 52 -14.37 19.33 -19.27
N LYS A 53 -13.56 19.01 -20.30
CA LYS A 53 -13.42 17.65 -20.84
C LYS A 53 -12.85 16.68 -19.80
N ALA A 54 -11.85 17.10 -19.03
CA ALA A 54 -11.29 16.31 -17.93
C ALA A 54 -12.28 16.11 -16.77
N ALA A 55 -13.16 17.09 -16.50
CA ALA A 55 -14.21 16.98 -15.50
C ALA A 55 -15.33 16.04 -15.97
N ALA A 56 -15.77 16.14 -17.23
CA ALA A 56 -16.78 15.25 -17.83
C ALA A 56 -16.31 13.78 -17.86
N ALA A 57 -15.03 13.54 -18.16
CA ALA A 57 -14.44 12.19 -18.14
C ALA A 57 -14.33 11.58 -16.72
N ARG A 58 -14.47 12.38 -15.64
CA ARG A 58 -14.55 11.88 -14.26
C ARG A 58 -15.94 11.40 -13.88
N VAL A 59 -16.98 11.87 -14.57
CA VAL A 59 -18.37 11.46 -14.33
C VAL A 59 -18.56 10.01 -14.76
N LYS A 60 -19.39 9.27 -14.01
CA LYS A 60 -19.71 7.88 -14.31
C LYS A 60 -20.46 7.81 -15.65
N GLN A 61 -19.84 7.17 -16.64
CA GLN A 61 -20.43 7.02 -17.97
C GLN A 61 -21.42 5.84 -17.99
N PRO A 62 -22.57 5.96 -18.68
CA PRO A 62 -23.61 4.92 -18.68
C PRO A 62 -23.16 3.63 -19.37
N ASN A 63 -22.22 3.72 -20.31
CA ASN A 63 -21.67 2.61 -21.09
C ASN A 63 -20.45 1.93 -20.43
N LEU A 64 -20.00 2.39 -19.26
CA LEU A 64 -18.74 1.92 -18.66
C LEU A 64 -18.88 1.59 -17.17
N SER A 65 -18.51 0.36 -16.81
CA SER A 65 -18.49 -0.12 -15.43
C SER A 65 -17.06 -0.37 -14.97
N PHE A 66 -16.67 0.28 -13.85
CA PHE A 66 -15.40 0.05 -13.19
C PHE A 66 -15.61 -0.74 -11.90
N PHE A 67 -14.86 -1.83 -11.76
CA PHE A 67 -14.84 -2.66 -10.57
C PHE A 67 -13.43 -2.63 -9.97
N ALA A 68 -13.38 -2.43 -8.66
CA ALA A 68 -12.15 -2.43 -7.88
C ALA A 68 -12.23 -3.54 -6.83
N PHE A 69 -11.22 -4.40 -6.80
CA PHE A 69 -11.01 -5.37 -5.73
C PHE A 69 -9.88 -4.85 -4.84
N THR A 70 -10.09 -4.89 -3.53
CA THR A 70 -9.08 -4.48 -2.55
C THR A 70 -9.20 -5.33 -1.29
N ALA A 71 -8.06 -5.76 -0.76
CA ALA A 71 -7.99 -6.40 0.54
C ALA A 71 -8.01 -5.38 1.70
N THR A 72 -7.73 -4.09 1.41
CA THR A 72 -7.62 -3.03 2.42
C THR A 72 -8.38 -1.78 1.96
N PRO A 73 -9.71 -1.72 2.16
CA PRO A 73 -10.50 -0.59 1.72
C PRO A 73 -10.08 0.68 2.47
N LYS A 74 -9.44 1.61 1.75
CA LYS A 74 -9.10 2.96 2.25
C LYS A 74 -10.19 3.95 1.85
N GLY A 75 -10.39 5.00 2.64
CA GLY A 75 -11.41 6.02 2.40
C GLY A 75 -11.43 6.55 0.96
N ARG A 76 -10.25 6.92 0.42
CA ARG A 76 -10.12 7.37 -0.98
C ARG A 76 -10.55 6.32 -2.01
N THR A 77 -10.27 5.04 -1.76
CA THR A 77 -10.71 3.95 -2.65
C THR A 77 -12.23 3.81 -2.62
N LEU A 78 -12.83 3.95 -1.44
CA LEU A 78 -14.28 3.90 -1.28
C LEU A 78 -14.97 5.11 -1.92
N GLU A 79 -14.42 6.32 -1.78
CA GLU A 79 -14.94 7.50 -2.47
C GLU A 79 -14.95 7.35 -4.00
N LEU A 80 -13.96 6.63 -4.56
CA LEU A 80 -13.85 6.43 -6.00
C LEU A 80 -14.68 5.26 -6.55
N PHE A 81 -14.81 4.17 -5.78
CA PHE A 81 -15.38 2.91 -6.26
C PHE A 81 -16.52 2.36 -5.41
N GLY A 82 -16.72 2.89 -4.21
CA GLY A 82 -17.79 2.50 -3.29
C GLY A 82 -19.15 3.03 -3.73
N ARG A 83 -20.20 2.50 -3.10
CA ARG A 83 -21.58 2.96 -3.27
C ARG A 83 -21.91 3.90 -2.14
N LEU A 84 -22.51 5.04 -2.45
CA LEU A 84 -23.01 5.95 -1.42
C LEU A 84 -24.20 5.28 -0.72
N ASP A 85 -24.04 5.00 0.56
CA ASP A 85 -25.12 4.56 1.43
C ASP A 85 -26.01 5.78 1.78
N PRO A 86 -27.32 5.72 1.51
CA PRO A 86 -28.21 6.85 1.75
C PRO A 86 -28.44 7.16 3.24
N ASP A 87 -28.27 6.18 4.13
CA ASP A 87 -28.51 6.30 5.57
C ASP A 87 -27.25 6.80 6.27
N THR A 88 -26.10 6.20 5.97
CA THR A 88 -24.82 6.55 6.62
C THR A 88 -24.13 7.74 5.95
N LYS A 89 -24.55 8.12 4.73
CA LYS A 89 -23.92 9.14 3.86
C LYS A 89 -22.43 8.87 3.59
N ARG A 90 -22.01 7.60 3.67
CA ARG A 90 -20.63 7.17 3.41
C ARG A 90 -20.58 6.30 2.17
N HIS A 91 -19.42 6.32 1.51
CA HIS A 91 -19.16 5.37 0.44
C HIS A 91 -18.70 4.04 1.03
N GLU A 92 -19.38 2.96 0.67
CA GLU A 92 -19.13 1.62 1.21
C GLU A 92 -18.86 0.61 0.08
N PRO A 93 -18.12 -0.49 0.35
CA PRO A 93 -17.95 -1.56 -0.63
C PRO A 93 -19.31 -2.15 -1.03
N PHE A 94 -19.49 -2.47 -2.31
CA PHE A 94 -20.69 -3.17 -2.77
C PHE A 94 -20.81 -4.60 -2.20
N HIS A 95 -19.67 -5.19 -1.84
CA HIS A 95 -19.54 -6.48 -1.20
C HIS A 95 -18.29 -6.47 -0.32
N LEU A 96 -18.37 -7.09 0.86
CA LEU A 96 -17.27 -7.20 1.79
C LEU A 96 -17.16 -8.65 2.27
N TYR A 97 -16.02 -9.27 2.01
CA TYR A 97 -15.65 -10.56 2.58
C TYR A 97 -14.49 -10.34 3.57
N PRO A 98 -14.77 -10.16 4.87
CA PRO A 98 -13.76 -9.76 5.83
C PRO A 98 -12.84 -10.91 6.22
N MET A 99 -11.61 -10.57 6.62
CA MET A 99 -10.63 -11.54 7.13
C MET A 99 -11.18 -12.40 8.28
N ARG A 100 -12.00 -11.81 9.17
CA ARG A 100 -12.67 -12.53 10.27
C ARG A 100 -13.50 -13.70 9.77
N GLN A 101 -14.33 -13.46 8.74
CA GLN A 101 -15.18 -14.51 8.16
C GLN A 101 -14.32 -15.60 7.53
N ALA A 102 -13.27 -15.23 6.78
CA ALA A 102 -12.35 -16.19 6.18
C ALA A 102 -11.62 -17.07 7.20
N ILE A 103 -11.37 -16.56 8.42
CA ILE A 103 -10.82 -17.33 9.54
C ILE A 103 -11.89 -18.28 10.12
N GLU A 104 -13.11 -17.79 10.37
CA GLU A 104 -14.22 -18.57 10.92
C GLU A 104 -14.62 -19.74 10.01
N GLU A 105 -14.58 -19.52 8.70
CA GLU A 105 -14.86 -20.53 7.67
C GLU A 105 -13.66 -21.45 7.39
N GLY A 106 -12.48 -21.16 7.94
CA GLY A 106 -11.28 -21.99 7.78
C GLY A 106 -10.55 -21.84 6.44
N PHE A 107 -10.84 -20.79 5.66
CA PHE A 107 -10.15 -20.50 4.41
C PHE A 107 -8.74 -19.95 4.61
N ILE A 108 -8.50 -19.24 5.71
CA ILE A 108 -7.17 -18.74 6.10
C ILE A 108 -6.90 -19.00 7.59
N LEU A 109 -5.62 -19.02 7.96
CA LEU A 109 -5.20 -19.16 9.35
C LEU A 109 -5.24 -17.81 10.06
N ASP A 110 -5.59 -17.84 11.36
CA ASP A 110 -5.47 -16.68 12.23
C ASP A 110 -4.01 -16.48 12.64
N VAL A 111 -3.33 -15.54 11.98
CA VAL A 111 -1.93 -15.21 12.22
C VAL A 111 -1.70 -14.41 13.50
N LEU A 112 -2.73 -13.78 14.08
CA LEU A 112 -2.59 -12.95 15.27
C LEU A 112 -2.47 -13.77 16.55
N LYS A 113 -2.94 -15.02 16.54
CA LYS A 113 -2.80 -15.96 17.68
C LYS A 113 -1.35 -16.24 18.08
N THR A 114 -0.40 -16.05 17.16
CA THR A 114 1.03 -16.33 17.39
C THR A 114 1.87 -15.07 17.22
N TYR A 115 1.29 -13.89 17.45
CA TYR A 115 2.04 -12.64 17.42
C TYR A 115 2.84 -12.47 18.72
N VAL A 116 4.18 -12.50 18.61
CA VAL A 116 5.09 -12.33 19.75
C VAL A 116 5.96 -11.09 19.53
N THR A 117 6.01 -10.23 20.55
CA THR A 117 6.88 -9.05 20.58
C THR A 117 8.10 -9.31 21.43
N TYR A 118 9.26 -8.80 21.01
CA TYR A 118 10.49 -8.80 21.80
C TYR A 118 10.79 -7.38 22.26
N GLU A 119 10.89 -7.20 23.57
CA GLU A 119 11.38 -5.94 24.15
C GLU A 119 12.90 -5.86 24.01
N THR A 120 13.39 -4.66 23.71
CA THR A 120 14.81 -4.40 23.50
C THR A 120 15.24 -3.23 24.36
N TYR A 121 16.23 -3.46 25.22
CA TYR A 121 16.85 -2.44 26.06
C TYR A 121 18.27 -2.16 25.56
N TRP A 122 18.65 -0.89 25.50
CA TRP A 122 19.99 -0.46 25.14
C TRP A 122 20.46 0.70 26.01
N ASN A 123 21.72 0.64 26.45
CA ASN A 123 22.40 1.76 27.08
C ASN A 123 23.30 2.41 26.03
N ILE A 124 23.07 3.69 25.75
CA ILE A 124 23.87 4.46 24.80
C ILE A 124 24.80 5.35 25.61
N GLY A 125 26.10 5.10 25.50
CA GLY A 125 27.12 5.99 26.06
C GLY A 125 27.14 7.32 25.31
N LYS A 126 27.16 8.45 26.03
CA LYS A 126 27.30 9.78 25.45
C LYS A 126 28.74 9.93 24.94
N ALA A 127 28.91 10.23 23.65
CA ALA A 127 30.23 10.38 23.03
C ALA A 127 30.85 11.79 23.18
N ILE A 128 30.06 12.78 23.59
CA ILE A 128 30.47 14.18 23.76
C ILE A 128 30.09 14.68 25.15
N GLU A 129 30.89 15.57 25.75
CA GLU A 129 30.56 16.15 27.07
C GLU A 129 29.36 17.11 26.99
N ASP A 130 29.28 17.91 25.93
CA ASP A 130 28.23 18.92 25.71
C ASP A 130 26.83 18.33 25.50
N ASP A 131 25.78 19.05 25.91
CA ASP A 131 24.37 18.68 25.75
C ASP A 131 23.64 19.55 24.71
N PRO A 132 23.80 19.25 23.40
CA PRO A 132 23.15 20.01 22.34
C PRO A 132 21.62 19.76 22.30
N ALA A 133 20.86 20.84 22.16
CA ALA A 133 19.40 20.77 22.03
C ALA A 133 18.99 20.23 20.63
N TYR A 134 18.29 19.10 20.61
CA TYR A 134 17.75 18.49 19.39
C TYR A 134 16.23 18.34 19.44
N ASP A 135 15.61 18.26 18.26
CA ASP A 135 14.22 17.81 18.14
C ASP A 135 14.09 16.38 18.66
N SER A 136 13.22 16.18 19.66
CA SER A 136 13.10 14.90 20.37
C SER A 136 12.69 13.73 19.47
N SER A 137 11.85 13.97 18.46
CA SER A 137 11.38 12.95 17.54
C SER A 137 12.50 12.50 16.60
N LYS A 138 13.21 13.47 16.00
CA LYS A 138 14.36 13.20 15.12
C LYS A 138 15.50 12.53 15.86
N ALA A 139 15.80 12.98 17.09
CA ALA A 139 16.83 12.38 17.93
C ALA A 139 16.52 10.92 18.27
N LYS A 140 15.29 10.63 18.73
CA LYS A 140 14.84 9.25 19.02
C LYS A 140 14.90 8.35 17.79
N ALA A 141 14.48 8.85 16.62
CA ALA A 141 14.55 8.09 15.37
C ALA A 141 15.99 7.78 14.96
N ALA A 142 16.90 8.76 15.06
CA ALA A 142 18.32 8.57 14.76
C ALA A 142 18.98 7.57 15.71
N ILE A 143 18.71 7.70 17.01
CA ILE A 143 19.16 6.78 18.05
C ILE A 143 18.67 5.35 17.77
N THR A 144 17.37 5.19 17.53
CA THR A 144 16.77 3.87 17.27
C THR A 144 17.40 3.22 16.04
N ARG A 145 17.61 4.00 14.97
CA ARG A 145 18.26 3.54 13.75
C ARG A 145 19.73 3.15 13.99
N PHE A 146 20.45 3.90 14.81
CA PHE A 146 21.83 3.59 15.15
C PHE A 146 21.91 2.27 15.92
N VAL A 147 21.10 2.13 16.97
CA VAL A 147 21.07 0.92 17.78
C VAL A 147 20.61 -0.29 16.97
N SER A 148 19.57 -0.16 16.14
CA SER A 148 19.04 -1.29 15.36
C SER A 148 20.01 -1.82 14.30
N LEU A 149 20.93 -0.97 13.82
CA LEU A 149 21.99 -1.34 12.87
C LEU A 149 23.28 -1.79 13.56
N HIS A 150 23.38 -1.70 14.88
CA HIS A 150 24.57 -2.10 15.61
C HIS A 150 24.82 -3.60 15.46
N GLU A 151 26.07 -3.99 15.19
CA GLU A 151 26.42 -5.37 14.82
C GLU A 151 26.02 -6.39 15.88
N HIS A 152 26.17 -6.04 17.16
CA HIS A 152 25.75 -6.90 18.27
C HIS A 152 24.24 -7.20 18.26
N ASN A 153 23.41 -6.19 18.00
CA ASN A 153 21.96 -6.38 17.92
C ASN A 153 21.57 -7.23 16.71
N LEU A 154 22.24 -7.05 15.59
CA LEU A 154 22.01 -7.85 14.39
C LEU A 154 22.41 -9.31 14.60
N ALA A 155 23.56 -9.56 15.25
CA ALA A 155 24.04 -10.90 15.56
C ALA A 155 23.10 -11.62 16.54
N GLN A 156 22.71 -10.99 17.64
CA GLN A 156 21.75 -11.56 18.59
C GLN A 156 20.41 -11.89 17.93
N LYS A 157 19.87 -10.98 17.11
CA LYS A 157 18.62 -11.25 16.40
C LYS A 157 18.77 -12.32 15.33
N ALA A 158 19.91 -12.41 14.65
CA ALA A 158 20.18 -13.46 13.68
C ALA A 158 20.14 -14.84 14.34
N GLU A 159 20.80 -14.99 15.49
CA GLU A 159 20.75 -16.21 16.31
C GLU A 159 19.30 -16.60 16.63
N VAL A 160 18.53 -15.68 17.23
CA VAL A 160 17.12 -15.95 17.59
C VAL A 160 16.30 -16.35 16.37
N ILE A 161 16.47 -15.68 15.23
CA ILE A 161 15.74 -15.98 13.99
C ILE A 161 16.10 -17.38 13.46
N VAL A 162 17.39 -17.70 13.34
CA VAL A 162 17.85 -18.98 12.80
C VAL A 162 17.43 -20.13 13.70
N GLU A 163 17.68 -20.01 15.00
CA GLU A 163 17.35 -21.07 15.96
C GLU A 163 15.85 -21.27 16.10
N HIS A 164 15.06 -20.20 16.10
CA HIS A 164 13.60 -20.34 16.10
C HIS A 164 13.12 -21.06 14.83
N PHE A 165 13.65 -20.69 13.66
CA PHE A 165 13.27 -21.33 12.41
C PHE A 165 13.62 -22.83 12.41
N ARG A 166 14.86 -23.19 12.75
CA ARG A 166 15.34 -24.59 12.75
C ARG A 166 14.56 -25.44 13.74
N ASN A 167 14.43 -24.97 14.98
CA ASN A 167 13.86 -25.77 16.07
C ASN A 167 12.32 -25.82 16.04
N SER A 168 11.64 -24.76 15.56
CA SER A 168 10.17 -24.63 15.68
C SER A 168 9.41 -24.62 14.35
N VAL A 169 10.05 -24.22 13.24
CA VAL A 169 9.35 -23.89 11.98
C VAL A 169 9.72 -24.84 10.83
N ALA A 170 10.98 -25.23 10.67
CA ALA A 170 11.49 -25.93 9.49
C ALA A 170 10.73 -27.24 9.16
N HIS A 171 10.32 -27.99 10.20
CA HIS A 171 9.59 -29.25 10.06
C HIS A 171 8.08 -29.06 9.79
N ARG A 172 7.55 -27.84 9.92
CA ARG A 172 6.14 -27.52 9.63
C ARG A 172 5.87 -27.69 8.12
N ILE A 173 4.59 -27.77 7.75
CA ILE A 173 4.16 -27.90 6.34
C ILE A 173 4.87 -29.09 5.65
N GLY A 174 5.01 -30.22 6.36
CA GLY A 174 5.69 -31.41 5.87
C GLY A 174 7.15 -31.17 5.46
N GLY A 175 7.88 -30.34 6.21
CA GLY A 175 9.27 -30.00 5.92
C GLY A 175 9.47 -28.96 4.81
N LYS A 176 8.41 -28.27 4.37
CA LYS A 176 8.45 -27.26 3.30
C LYS A 176 8.25 -25.83 3.80
N ALA A 177 8.32 -25.62 5.11
CA ALA A 177 8.16 -24.30 5.69
C ALA A 177 9.24 -23.32 5.20
N LYS A 178 8.84 -22.07 5.01
CA LYS A 178 9.73 -20.96 4.64
C LYS A 178 9.45 -19.78 5.58
N ALA A 179 10.50 -19.01 5.85
CA ALA A 179 10.40 -17.78 6.65
C ALA A 179 10.81 -16.57 5.81
N MET A 180 10.26 -15.41 6.16
CA MET A 180 10.61 -14.12 5.58
C MET A 180 11.00 -13.16 6.70
N VAL A 181 12.14 -12.48 6.55
CA VAL A 181 12.57 -11.42 7.46
C VAL A 181 12.25 -10.08 6.83
N VAL A 182 11.27 -9.37 7.41
CA VAL A 182 10.86 -8.04 6.95
C VAL A 182 11.59 -6.99 7.78
N THR A 183 12.19 -6.00 7.10
CA THR A 183 13.02 -4.98 7.75
C THR A 183 12.60 -3.58 7.35
N ALA A 184 12.93 -2.59 8.18
CA ALA A 184 12.50 -1.20 7.98
C ALA A 184 13.20 -0.48 6.80
N SER A 185 14.30 -1.02 6.27
CA SER A 185 15.00 -0.41 5.14
C SER A 185 15.86 -1.41 4.37
N ARG A 186 16.21 -1.05 3.13
CA ARG A 186 17.12 -1.85 2.27
C ARG A 186 18.46 -2.12 2.96
N LEU A 187 19.00 -1.14 3.70
CA LEU A 187 20.24 -1.30 4.45
C LEU A 187 20.09 -2.37 5.55
N HIS A 188 18.98 -2.36 6.28
CA HIS A 188 18.71 -3.42 7.26
C HIS A 188 18.60 -4.78 6.60
N ALA A 189 17.92 -4.89 5.45
CA ALA A 189 17.79 -6.17 4.74
C ALA A 189 19.17 -6.77 4.40
N VAL A 190 20.10 -5.96 3.88
CA VAL A 190 21.47 -6.41 3.57
C VAL A 190 22.21 -6.83 4.83
N ARG A 191 22.14 -6.01 5.89
CA ARG A 191 22.83 -6.29 7.16
C ARG A 191 22.30 -7.54 7.86
N TYR A 192 20.98 -7.75 7.88
CA TYR A 192 20.37 -8.98 8.39
C TYR A 192 20.77 -10.19 7.54
N LYS A 193 20.75 -10.07 6.20
CA LYS A 193 21.20 -11.15 5.33
C LYS A 193 22.63 -11.58 5.67
N GLN A 194 23.55 -10.63 5.75
CA GLN A 194 24.96 -10.89 6.08
C GLN A 194 25.11 -11.52 7.48
N ALA A 195 24.37 -11.03 8.47
CA ALA A 195 24.40 -11.58 9.83
C ALA A 195 23.86 -13.01 9.89
N LEU A 196 22.76 -13.29 9.19
CA LEU A 196 22.18 -14.64 9.09
C LEU A 196 23.12 -15.60 8.36
N GLU A 197 23.68 -15.21 7.20
CA GLU A 197 24.65 -16.02 6.44
C GLU A 197 25.91 -16.30 7.26
N LYS A 198 26.41 -15.30 7.99
CA LYS A 198 27.55 -15.47 8.89
C LYS A 198 27.23 -16.48 10.00
N TYR A 199 26.10 -16.33 10.68
CA TYR A 199 25.67 -17.21 11.76
C TYR A 199 25.52 -18.66 11.28
N ILE A 200 24.84 -18.86 10.15
CA ILE A 200 24.65 -20.18 9.51
C ILE A 200 26.00 -20.83 9.19
N LYS A 201 26.93 -20.06 8.60
CA LYS A 201 28.27 -20.55 8.24
C LYS A 201 29.12 -20.92 9.46
N GLU A 202 29.10 -20.10 10.51
CA GLU A 202 29.87 -20.34 11.74
C GLU A 202 29.40 -21.60 12.49
N HIS A 203 28.12 -21.95 12.36
CA HIS A 203 27.54 -23.13 13.00
C HIS A 203 27.45 -24.36 12.09
N GLY A 204 27.92 -24.26 10.84
CA GLY A 204 27.92 -25.36 9.88
C GLY A 204 26.53 -25.84 9.50
N TYR A 205 25.56 -24.92 9.39
CA TYR A 205 24.19 -25.23 8.98
C TYR A 205 24.04 -25.14 7.45
N ASP A 206 23.23 -26.03 6.89
CA ASP A 206 22.83 -26.06 5.48
C ASP A 206 21.63 -25.16 5.17
#